data_AF-A0A382TB87-F1
#
_entry.id   AF-A0A382TB87-F1
#
_cell.length_a   1.000
_cell.length_b   1.000
_cell.length_c   1.000
_cell.angle_alpha   90.00
_cell.angle_beta   90.00
_cell.angle_gamma   90.00
#
_symmetry.space_group_name_H-M   'P 1'
#
loop_
_entity.id
_entity.type
_entity.pdbx_description
1 polymer ?
#
loop_
_entity_poly.entity_id
_entity_poly.type
_entity_poly.pdbx_seq_one_letter_code
_entity_poly.pdbx_strand_id
1 'polypeptide(L)' 'MVGVRNGRARQVWRLKDSVKELGELAESAGAEVVGTVIQNLSKHSKTYLGKGKLEELKDLKADLELDT' A
#
# COMPACT_ATOMS: atom_id res chain seq x y z
N MET A 1 0.16 5.26 1.12
CA MET A 1 -0.82 4.21 1.49
C MET A 1 -0.30 2.82 1.13
N VAL A 2 -0.54 1.80 1.97
CA VAL A 2 -0.06 0.43 1.72
C VAL A 2 -1.17 -0.60 1.94
N GLY A 3 -1.42 -1.46 0.95
CA GLY A 3 -2.36 -2.57 1.02
C GLY A 3 -1.66 -3.93 0.92
N VAL A 4 -2.04 -4.88 1.78
CA VAL A 4 -1.49 -6.25 1.76
C VAL A 4 -2.63 -7.24 1.66
N ARG A 5 -2.46 -8.27 0.81
CA ARG A 5 -3.34 -9.44 0.84
C ARG A 5 -2.60 -10.74 0.80
N ASN A 6 -3.32 -11.80 1.14
CA ASN A 6 -2.93 -13.19 0.95
C ASN A 6 -4.07 -13.92 0.22
N GLY A 7 -3.88 -14.33 -1.05
CA GLY A 7 -4.91 -15.09 -1.78
C GLY A 7 -5.03 -14.87 -3.30
N ARG A 8 -6.10 -15.45 -3.88
CA ARG A 8 -6.35 -15.61 -5.34
C ARG A 8 -6.84 -14.32 -6.04
N ALA A 9 -6.85 -14.35 -7.38
CA ALA A 9 -7.08 -13.20 -8.26
C ALA A 9 -8.37 -12.39 -8.04
N ARG A 10 -9.51 -13.01 -7.68
CA ARG A 10 -10.76 -12.28 -7.38
C ARG A 10 -10.61 -11.33 -6.19
N GLN A 11 -9.72 -11.64 -5.25
CA GLN A 11 -9.44 -10.77 -4.10
C GLN A 11 -8.52 -9.60 -4.45
N VAL A 12 -7.88 -9.61 -5.63
CA VAL A 12 -7.09 -8.45 -6.10
C VAL A 12 -7.96 -7.23 -6.29
N TRP A 13 -9.06 -7.40 -7.02
CA TRP A 13 -9.97 -6.31 -7.36
C TRP A 13 -10.58 -5.72 -6.08
N ARG A 14 -11.09 -6.59 -5.20
CA ARG A 14 -11.61 -6.16 -3.89
C ARG A 14 -10.58 -5.42 -3.05
N LEU A 15 -9.32 -5.86 -3.01
CA LEU A 15 -8.29 -5.14 -2.27
C LEU A 15 -8.05 -3.74 -2.86
N LYS A 16 -8.00 -3.60 -4.18
CA LYS A 16 -7.84 -2.29 -4.82
C LYS A 16 -8.99 -1.36 -4.46
N ASP A 17 -10.22 -1.87 -4.47
CA ASP A 17 -11.41 -1.12 -4.09
C ASP A 17 -11.35 -0.68 -2.62
N SER A 18 -11.00 -1.60 -1.70
CA SER A 18 -10.86 -1.27 -0.27
C SER A 18 -9.71 -0.29 0.01
N VAL A 19 -8.58 -0.40 -0.70
CA VAL A 19 -7.48 0.55 -0.57
C VAL A 19 -7.86 1.92 -1.13
N LYS A 20 -8.67 1.97 -2.20
CA LYS A 20 -9.20 3.23 -2.72
C LYS A 20 -10.12 3.91 -1.70
N GLU A 21 -11.06 3.16 -1.11
CA GLU A 21 -11.96 3.68 -0.07
C GLU A 21 -11.18 4.19 1.15
N LEU A 22 -10.12 3.48 1.56
CA LEU A 22 -9.22 3.96 2.61
C LEU A 22 -8.55 5.29 2.23
N GLY A 23 -8.25 5.51 0.94
CA GLY A 23 -7.75 6.78 0.40
C GLY A 23 -8.73 7.91 0.62
N GLU A 24 -9.98 7.71 0.18
CA GLU A 24 -11.06 8.69 0.34
C GLU A 24 -11.30 9.03 1.83
N LEU A 25 -11.17 8.04 2.72
CA LEU A 25 -11.22 8.25 4.17
C LEU A 25 -10.04 9.06 4.71
N ALA A 26 -8.82 8.78 4.24
CA ALA A 26 -7.63 9.52 4.63
C ALA A 26 -7.71 10.99 4.18
N GLU A 27 -8.16 11.24 2.95
CA GLU A 27 -8.42 12.58 2.42
C GLU A 27 -9.48 13.32 3.24
N SER A 28 -10.57 12.64 3.60
CA SER A 28 -11.62 13.20 4.45
C SER A 28 -11.14 13.52 5.87
N ALA A 29 -10.11 12.81 6.36
CA ALA A 29 -9.45 13.09 7.63
C ALA A 29 -8.38 14.19 7.54
N GLY A 30 -8.20 14.80 6.36
CA GLY A 30 -7.22 15.86 6.11
C GLY A 30 -5.81 15.36 5.79
N ALA A 31 -5.63 14.07 5.52
CA ALA A 31 -4.35 13.51 5.09
C ALA A 31 -4.28 13.44 3.55
N GLU A 32 -3.12 13.77 2.97
CA GLU A 32 -2.90 13.64 1.54
C GLU A 32 -2.37 12.24 1.16
N VAL A 33 -2.98 11.61 0.16
CA VAL A 33 -2.53 10.31 -0.34
C VAL A 33 -1.54 10.50 -1.48
N VAL A 34 -0.27 10.62 -1.10
CA VAL A 34 0.87 10.86 -2.00
C VAL A 34 1.32 9.63 -2.81
N GLY A 35 0.73 8.46 -2.57
CA GLY A 35 1.05 7.24 -3.30
C GLY A 35 0.41 5.99 -2.72
N THR A 36 0.25 4.95 -3.54
CA THR A 36 -0.37 3.69 -3.15
C THR A 36 0.47 2.49 -3.55
N VAL A 37 0.74 1.61 -2.59
CA VAL A 37 1.57 0.43 -2.76
C VAL A 37 0.79 -0.83 -2.38
N ILE A 38 0.70 -1.81 -3.27
CA ILE A 38 -0.03 -3.07 -3.02
C ILE A 38 0.92 -4.28 -3.06
N GLN A 39 0.87 -5.11 -2.02
CA GLN A 39 1.62 -6.36 -1.92
C GLN A 39 0.68 -7.58 -1.98
N ASN A 40 0.98 -8.51 -2.88
CA ASN A 40 0.31 -9.81 -2.93
C ASN A 40 1.22 -10.90 -2.34
N LEU A 41 0.81 -11.45 -1.20
CA LEU A 41 1.50 -12.57 -0.57
C LEU A 41 0.95 -13.89 -1.11
N SER A 42 1.86 -14.78 -1.51
CA SER A 42 1.55 -16.17 -1.84
C SER A 42 1.53 -17.08 -0.60
N LYS A 43 2.17 -16.63 0.49
CA LYS A 43 2.25 -17.29 1.80
C LYS A 43 2.30 -16.24 2.92
N HIS A 44 1.89 -16.60 4.13
CA HIS A 44 1.97 -15.69 5.28
C HIS A 44 3.41 -15.22 5.53
N SER A 45 3.57 -13.91 5.73
CA SER A 45 4.83 -13.28 6.08
C SER A 45 4.70 -12.60 7.45
N LYS A 46 5.73 -12.67 8.27
CA LYS A 46 5.75 -12.02 9.60
C LYS A 46 5.70 -10.50 9.50
N THR A 47 6.25 -9.93 8.43
CA THR A 47 6.39 -8.48 8.25
C THR A 47 5.40 -7.89 7.24
N TYR A 48 4.63 -8.75 6.54
CA TYR A 48 3.68 -8.41 5.47
C TYR A 48 4.25 -7.70 4.22
N LEU A 49 5.37 -6.98 4.37
CA LEU A 49 6.20 -6.38 3.33
C LEU A 49 7.56 -7.08 3.27
N GLY A 50 8.02 -7.37 2.06
CA GLY A 50 9.36 -7.91 1.81
C GLY A 50 10.39 -6.79 1.60
N LYS A 51 11.68 -7.13 1.66
CA LYS A 51 12.78 -6.17 1.50
C LYS A 51 12.66 -5.33 0.23
N GLY A 52 12.40 -5.94 -0.93
CA GLY A 52 12.27 -5.19 -2.19
C GLY A 52 11.15 -4.15 -2.17
N LYS A 53 10.01 -4.47 -1.57
CA LYS A 53 8.89 -3.52 -1.41
C LYS A 53 9.22 -2.37 -0.47
N LEU A 54 10.08 -2.64 0.52
CA LEU A 54 10.56 -1.64 1.46
C LEU A 54 11.53 -0.66 0.79
N GLU A 55 12.39 -1.15 -0.09
CA GLU A 55 13.26 -0.29 -0.91
C GLU A 55 12.42 0.58 -1.86
N GLU A 56 11.41 0.01 -2.55
CA GLU A 56 10.48 0.80 -3.39
C GLU A 56 9.77 1.91 -2.59
N LEU A 57 9.43 1.66 -1.33
CA LEU A 57 8.81 2.68 -0.46
C LEU A 57 9.80 3.79 -0.07
N LYS A 58 11.10 3.46 0.12
CA LYS A 58 12.13 4.46 0.37
C LYS A 58 12.39 5.32 -0.86
N ASP A 59 12.44 4.70 -2.03
CA ASP A 59 12.60 5.41 -3.30
C ASP A 59 11.41 6.35 -3.54
N LEU A 60 10.19 5.86 -3.30
CA LEU A 60 8.98 6.68 -3.39
C LEU A 60 9.02 7.85 -2.40
N LYS A 61 9.50 7.63 -1.18
CA LYS A 61 9.67 8.70 -0.19
C LYS A 61 10.68 9.76 -0.67
N ALA A 62 11.78 9.33 -1.25
CA ALA A 62 12.83 10.21 -1.75
C ALA A 62 12.37 11.04 -2.95
N ASP A 63 11.60 10.43 -3.86
CA ASP A 63 11.04 11.09 -5.05
C ASP A 63 9.97 12.14 -4.71
N LEU A 64 9.14 11.84 -3.70
CA LEU A 64 8.06 12.74 -3.26
C LEU A 64 8.52 13.80 -2.25
N GLU A 65 9.83 13.91 -1.96
CA GLU A 65 10.41 14.85 -0.98
C GLU A 65 9.63 14.88 0.36
N LEU A 66 9.11 13.73 0.78
CA LEU A 66 8.29 13.65 2.00
C LEU A 66 9.21 13.79 3.22
N ASP A 67 9.36 15.02 3.70
CA ASP A 67 9.95 15.31 5.00
C ASP A 67 9.05 14.70 6.10
N THR A 68 9.68 14.13 7.13
CA THR A 68 9.10 13.09 7.99
C THR A 68 8.10 13.62 9.01
#